data_AF-A0A921Q137-F1
#
_entry.id   AF-A0A921Q137-F1
#
_cell.length_a   1.000
_cell.length_b   1.000
_cell.length_c   1.000
_cell.angle_alpha   90.00
_cell.angle_beta   90.00
_cell.angle_gamma   90.00
#
_symmetry.space_group_name_H-M   'P 1'
#
loop_
_entity.id
_entity.type
_entity.pdbx_description
1 polymer ?
#
loop_
_entity_poly.entity_id
_entity_poly.type
_entity_poly.pdbx_seq_one_letter_code
_entity_poly.pdbx_strand_id
1 'polypeptide(L)'
;MMPLPTSPSSSPRLLRSSSSEWHAVVQRNVRSSLLLLLVLSTIFVFSVLYSSHGFGVGTTADQALTQRQSTHHGAIDRFVPGQEEADEPIAVPAENNEASEQNLASDISLPSANTSTAPAVPASSRSDQSSAGAAHVEQKCDMSMGKWVREPRGPVYTNLTCPTLPDFKNCQKYGKDPGHLFWRWQPDGCDLPRFAPERFLDVARGKTLAFIGDSLARNQMESLLCLVSQAETPTDVYRDAFDKFRTWHFPEHNFTLMAMWTEFYAHAVPVLGADGKPTPSFDIHLDRLNANWTARLPGLDYAVISGGNWFFRVNYLWEDGRRIGCVNCREPGLTDLGIVYAVRRVVRAALEAVAGCRDCKDGLVTFLRTYTPDHFEHGSWFSGGYCNRTRPLEESEISLASIGWELRRVQSQEVTRVRETTGKTTSFELLDVTKAMMLRADGHPGGHYDKRWVRNASDCLHWCLPGPVDMWNGMLLQRLAHISPQPLL
;
A
#
# COMPACT_ATOMS: atom_id res chain seq x y z
N MET A 1 -1.93 39.19 69.63
CA MET A 1 -2.49 38.01 70.31
C MET A 1 -3.92 37.82 69.81
N MET A 2 -4.22 36.61 69.34
CA MET A 2 -5.48 36.16 68.71
C MET A 2 -6.66 36.15 69.70
N PRO A 3 -7.89 35.91 69.20
CA PRO A 3 -8.42 34.56 69.35
C PRO A 3 -8.97 33.95 68.04
N LEU A 4 -8.90 32.61 67.99
CA LEU A 4 -9.34 31.72 66.90
C LEU A 4 -10.87 31.64 66.73
N PRO A 5 -11.37 31.30 65.53
CA PRO A 5 -12.78 30.98 65.30
C PRO A 5 -13.08 29.48 65.45
N THR A 6 -14.23 29.19 66.06
CA THR A 6 -14.88 27.86 66.09
C THR A 6 -15.80 27.66 64.88
N SER A 7 -15.77 26.45 64.33
CA SER A 7 -16.53 25.93 63.19
C SER A 7 -18.05 25.84 63.41
N PRO A 8 -18.88 25.90 62.33
CA PRO A 8 -20.26 25.42 62.38
C PRO A 8 -20.43 24.07 61.64
N SER A 9 -21.24 23.22 62.23
CA SER A 9 -21.70 21.93 61.70
C SER A 9 -22.78 22.13 60.63
N SER A 10 -22.71 21.34 59.56
CA SER A 10 -23.73 21.25 58.52
C SER A 10 -24.58 19.99 58.72
N SER A 11 -25.88 20.15 58.96
CA SER A 11 -26.87 19.07 58.84
C SER A 11 -27.28 18.87 57.37
N PRO A 12 -27.47 17.63 56.88
CA PRO A 12 -27.90 17.39 55.50
C PRO A 12 -29.43 17.52 55.35
N ARG A 13 -29.89 18.27 54.35
CA ARG A 13 -31.29 18.26 53.89
C ARG A 13 -31.52 17.03 53.01
N LEU A 14 -32.46 16.18 53.44
CA LEU A 14 -33.02 15.08 52.66
C LEU A 14 -33.83 15.62 51.47
N LEU A 15 -33.41 15.28 50.25
CA LEU A 15 -34.21 15.44 49.03
C LEU A 15 -35.23 14.31 48.94
N ARG A 16 -36.51 14.65 49.05
CA ARG A 16 -37.65 13.75 48.83
C ARG A 16 -37.98 13.83 47.33
N SER A 17 -37.46 12.90 46.51
CA SER A 17 -37.90 12.77 45.12
C SER A 17 -39.21 11.98 45.06
N SER A 18 -40.15 12.44 44.23
CA SER A 18 -41.48 11.85 44.13
C SER A 18 -41.43 10.55 43.33
N SER A 19 -42.02 9.48 43.86
CA SER A 19 -42.14 8.16 43.21
C SER A 19 -42.99 8.18 41.93
N SER A 20 -43.72 9.27 41.66
CA SER A 20 -44.64 9.37 40.53
C SER A 20 -43.95 9.59 39.17
N GLU A 21 -42.81 10.27 39.14
CA GLU A 21 -42.09 10.54 37.88
C GLU A 21 -41.33 9.31 37.35
N TRP A 22 -40.80 8.47 38.25
CA TRP A 22 -40.12 7.23 37.88
C TRP A 22 -41.07 6.19 37.27
N HIS A 23 -42.31 6.09 37.76
CA HIS A 23 -43.30 5.20 37.17
C HIS A 23 -43.70 5.60 35.74
N ALA A 24 -43.76 6.90 35.46
CA ALA A 24 -44.07 7.41 34.11
C ALA A 24 -42.96 7.11 33.10
N VAL A 25 -41.68 7.27 33.50
CA VAL A 25 -40.52 6.98 32.64
C VAL A 25 -40.40 5.48 32.37
N VAL A 26 -40.59 4.64 33.40
CA VAL A 26 -40.55 3.17 33.24
C VAL A 26 -41.70 2.68 32.35
N GLN A 27 -42.94 3.18 32.53
CA GLN A 27 -44.04 2.80 31.64
C GLN A 27 -43.84 3.25 30.19
N ARG A 28 -43.22 4.41 29.96
CA ARG A 28 -42.92 4.90 28.61
C ARG A 28 -41.87 4.05 27.91
N ASN A 29 -40.82 3.64 28.62
CA ASN A 29 -39.77 2.76 28.08
C ASN A 29 -40.28 1.34 27.84
N VAL A 30 -41.12 0.79 28.73
CA VAL A 30 -41.73 -0.55 28.54
C VAL A 30 -42.70 -0.56 27.36
N ARG A 31 -43.53 0.49 27.18
CA ARG A 31 -44.40 0.60 26.01
C ARG A 31 -43.62 0.74 24.70
N SER A 32 -42.53 1.51 24.69
CA SER A 32 -41.66 1.64 23.51
C SER A 32 -40.99 0.33 23.13
N SER A 33 -40.56 -0.47 24.11
CA SER A 33 -39.96 -1.79 23.88
C SER A 33 -40.99 -2.83 23.40
N LEU A 34 -42.22 -2.80 23.91
CA LEU A 34 -43.31 -3.67 23.44
C LEU A 34 -43.75 -3.34 22.01
N LEU A 35 -43.79 -2.05 21.65
CA LEU A 35 -44.04 -1.61 20.27
C LEU A 35 -42.95 -2.08 19.31
N LEU A 36 -41.68 -1.99 19.72
CA LEU A 36 -40.56 -2.47 18.90
C LEU A 36 -40.62 -3.98 18.68
N LEU A 37 -40.94 -4.75 19.73
CA LEU A 37 -41.08 -6.21 19.64
C LEU A 37 -42.28 -6.62 18.75
N LEU A 38 -43.40 -5.91 18.82
CA LEU A 38 -44.55 -6.14 17.93
C LEU A 38 -44.19 -5.85 16.47
N VAL A 39 -43.49 -4.75 16.18
CA VAL A 39 -43.05 -4.42 14.82
C VAL A 39 -42.10 -5.49 14.28
N LEU A 40 -41.10 -5.91 15.06
CA LEU A 40 -40.17 -6.98 14.65
C LEU A 40 -40.87 -8.32 14.44
N SER A 41 -41.85 -8.66 15.29
CA SER A 41 -42.68 -9.86 15.12
C SER A 41 -43.52 -9.81 13.84
N THR A 42 -44.13 -8.66 13.52
CA THR A 42 -44.90 -8.51 12.27
C THR A 42 -44.03 -8.59 11.02
N ILE A 43 -42.83 -8.00 11.04
CA ILE A 43 -41.87 -8.10 9.92
C ILE A 43 -41.46 -9.56 9.71
N PHE A 44 -41.16 -10.28 10.78
CA PHE A 44 -40.79 -11.69 10.71
C PHE A 44 -41.92 -12.56 10.13
N VAL A 45 -43.17 -12.36 10.56
CA VAL A 45 -44.34 -13.08 10.02
C VAL A 45 -44.55 -12.76 8.53
N PHE A 46 -44.41 -11.49 8.13
CA PHE A 46 -44.51 -11.10 6.71
C PHE A 46 -43.40 -11.69 5.85
N SER A 47 -42.16 -11.76 6.35
CA SER A 47 -41.05 -12.39 5.62
C SER A 47 -41.24 -13.90 5.45
N VAL A 48 -41.82 -14.57 6.45
CA VAL A 48 -42.17 -16.01 6.37
C VAL A 48 -43.31 -16.23 5.38
N LEU A 49 -44.35 -15.40 5.40
CA LEU A 49 -45.48 -15.48 4.46
C LEU A 49 -45.07 -15.14 3.01
N TYR A 50 -44.17 -14.18 2.82
CA TYR A 50 -43.65 -13.80 1.51
C TYR A 50 -42.78 -14.92 0.90
N SER A 51 -41.94 -15.55 1.72
CA SER A 51 -41.10 -16.67 1.28
C SER A 51 -41.90 -17.95 0.97
N SER A 52 -43.14 -18.06 1.49
CA SER A 52 -44.00 -19.24 1.27
C SER A 52 -44.99 -19.09 0.10
N HIS A 53 -45.05 -17.92 -0.55
CA HIS A 53 -45.93 -17.67 -1.71
C HIS A 53 -45.22 -17.65 -3.08
N GLY A 54 -43.96 -18.09 -3.17
CA GLY A 54 -43.24 -18.15 -4.44
C GLY A 54 -43.49 -19.41 -5.25
N PHE A 55 -44.64 -19.54 -5.92
CA PHE A 55 -44.77 -20.39 -7.13
C PHE A 55 -45.85 -19.91 -8.11
N GLY A 56 -45.40 -19.62 -9.34
CA GLY A 56 -46.00 -20.14 -10.58
C GLY A 56 -46.84 -19.20 -11.44
N VAL A 57 -46.28 -18.71 -12.56
CA VAL A 57 -46.84 -18.51 -13.93
C VAL A 57 -45.60 -18.20 -14.82
N GLY A 58 -45.30 -18.74 -16.01
CA GLY A 58 -45.99 -19.61 -16.96
C GLY A 58 -46.28 -18.89 -18.29
N THR A 59 -45.35 -18.85 -19.28
CA THR A 59 -45.66 -18.52 -20.70
C THR A 59 -44.68 -19.15 -21.71
N THR A 60 -45.12 -20.26 -22.30
CA THR A 60 -45.18 -20.67 -23.74
C THR A 60 -44.09 -20.30 -24.78
N ALA A 61 -43.48 -21.40 -25.27
CA ALA A 61 -42.98 -21.79 -26.60
C ALA A 61 -43.28 -20.97 -27.88
N ASP A 62 -42.27 -20.88 -28.78
CA ASP A 62 -42.34 -21.45 -30.14
C ASP A 62 -40.95 -21.67 -30.82
N GLN A 63 -40.75 -22.93 -31.29
CA GLN A 63 -40.10 -23.50 -32.51
C GLN A 63 -38.85 -22.84 -33.17
N ALA A 64 -37.81 -23.54 -33.70
CA ALA A 64 -37.73 -24.89 -34.27
C ALA A 64 -36.30 -25.50 -34.31
N LEU A 65 -36.28 -26.85 -34.29
CA LEU A 65 -35.32 -27.87 -34.76
C LEU A 65 -33.99 -27.43 -35.42
N THR A 66 -32.83 -28.01 -35.10
CA THR A 66 -32.48 -29.41 -35.42
C THR A 66 -31.53 -30.11 -34.42
N GLN A 67 -31.76 -31.41 -34.37
CA GLN A 67 -31.30 -32.47 -33.46
C GLN A 67 -29.91 -33.04 -33.78
N ARG A 68 -29.12 -33.32 -32.75
CA ARG A 68 -28.39 -34.59 -32.60
C ARG A 68 -28.20 -34.93 -31.12
N GLN A 69 -28.84 -36.03 -30.70
CA GLN A 69 -28.79 -36.65 -29.38
C GLN A 69 -27.56 -37.55 -29.22
N SER A 70 -27.06 -37.68 -28.00
CA SER A 70 -26.75 -38.97 -27.33
C SER A 70 -26.26 -38.67 -25.89
N THR A 71 -27.18 -38.57 -24.92
CA THR A 71 -27.43 -39.54 -23.84
C THR A 71 -26.24 -39.88 -22.93
N HIS A 72 -26.31 -39.42 -21.68
CA HIS A 72 -26.04 -40.27 -20.51
C HIS A 72 -26.84 -39.79 -19.28
N HIS A 73 -27.49 -40.75 -18.62
CA HIS A 73 -28.36 -40.62 -17.46
C HIS A 73 -27.60 -40.84 -16.14
N GLY A 74 -28.06 -40.16 -15.08
CA GLY A 74 -27.97 -40.57 -13.65
C GLY A 74 -26.61 -40.34 -12.97
N ALA A 75 -26.49 -39.85 -11.75
CA ALA A 75 -27.46 -39.74 -10.66
C ALA A 75 -27.10 -38.56 -9.73
N ILE A 76 -28.13 -38.05 -9.07
CA ILE A 76 -28.12 -36.99 -8.07
C ILE A 76 -27.64 -37.58 -6.74
N ASP A 77 -26.72 -36.92 -6.06
CA ASP A 77 -26.72 -36.96 -4.60
C ASP A 77 -26.39 -35.60 -3.98
N ARG A 78 -27.11 -35.32 -2.89
CA ARG A 78 -27.30 -34.03 -2.24
C ARG A 78 -26.06 -33.60 -1.46
N PHE A 79 -25.71 -32.31 -1.52
CA PHE A 79 -24.77 -31.69 -0.57
C PHE A 79 -25.44 -30.52 0.17
N VAL A 80 -25.30 -30.55 1.50
CA VAL A 80 -25.71 -29.51 2.47
C VAL A 80 -24.60 -28.45 2.55
N PRO A 81 -24.90 -27.14 2.69
CA PRO A 81 -23.87 -26.10 2.72
C PRO A 81 -23.35 -25.79 4.13
N GLY A 82 -22.02 -25.73 4.29
CA GLY A 82 -21.30 -25.11 5.40
C GLY A 82 -19.97 -24.54 4.86
N GLN A 83 -19.80 -23.22 4.89
CA GLN A 83 -19.01 -22.41 5.86
C GLN A 83 -17.60 -22.06 5.38
N GLU A 84 -17.38 -20.74 5.26
CA GLU A 84 -16.18 -20.01 4.82
C GLU A 84 -15.17 -19.77 5.96
N GLU A 85 -13.86 -19.80 5.67
CA GLU A 85 -12.81 -18.88 6.19
C GLU A 85 -11.44 -19.24 5.54
N ALA A 86 -10.70 -18.27 4.95
CA ALA A 86 -9.30 -18.15 5.39
C ALA A 86 -8.03 -18.22 4.47
N ASP A 87 -7.99 -17.89 3.16
CA ASP A 87 -6.78 -17.82 2.27
C ASP A 87 -5.66 -18.87 2.50
N GLU A 88 -5.79 -20.02 1.83
CA GLU A 88 -4.65 -20.75 1.23
C GLU A 88 -5.07 -21.33 -0.14
N PRO A 89 -4.12 -21.56 -1.06
CA PRO A 89 -4.37 -21.66 -2.50
C PRO A 89 -5.05 -22.96 -2.95
N ILE A 90 -5.86 -22.80 -3.98
CA ILE A 90 -6.72 -23.79 -4.64
C ILE A 90 -5.92 -24.99 -5.17
N ALA A 91 -6.37 -26.20 -4.81
CA ALA A 91 -6.08 -27.44 -5.52
C ALA A 91 -7.30 -27.86 -6.36
N VAL A 92 -7.09 -28.18 -7.64
CA VAL A 92 -8.05 -28.87 -8.53
C VAL A 92 -7.39 -30.18 -9.00
N PRO A 93 -8.11 -31.30 -9.15
CA PRO A 93 -7.51 -32.61 -9.44
C PRO A 93 -7.09 -32.75 -10.91
N ALA A 94 -6.08 -33.60 -11.13
CA ALA A 94 -5.56 -33.97 -12.45
C ALA A 94 -6.52 -34.90 -13.23
N GLU A 95 -6.76 -34.64 -14.52
CA GLU A 95 -6.05 -35.28 -15.66
C GLU A 95 -6.63 -34.93 -17.05
N ASN A 96 -5.71 -34.82 -18.02
CA ASN A 96 -5.76 -35.09 -19.48
C ASN A 96 -6.29 -34.05 -20.52
N ASN A 97 -5.28 -33.52 -21.22
CA ASN A 97 -5.10 -33.32 -22.67
C ASN A 97 -5.56 -32.05 -23.44
N GLU A 98 -4.52 -31.51 -24.11
CA GLU A 98 -4.45 -30.81 -25.42
C GLU A 98 -4.90 -29.35 -25.57
N ALA A 99 -3.87 -28.49 -25.59
CA ALA A 99 -3.59 -27.34 -26.46
C ALA A 99 -4.70 -26.41 -26.96
N SER A 100 -4.53 -25.11 -26.66
CA SER A 100 -4.78 -24.00 -27.59
C SER A 100 -4.16 -22.71 -27.04
N GLU A 101 -3.07 -22.24 -27.66
CA GLU A 101 -2.41 -20.94 -27.45
C GLU A 101 -3.38 -19.76 -27.69
N GLN A 102 -3.38 -18.76 -26.80
CA GLN A 102 -3.70 -17.37 -27.15
C GLN A 102 -2.82 -16.38 -26.35
N ASN A 103 -1.81 -15.83 -27.04
CA ASN A 103 -1.05 -14.59 -26.81
C ASN A 103 -0.78 -14.14 -25.36
N LEU A 104 0.29 -14.66 -24.76
CA LEU A 104 0.95 -14.05 -23.60
C LEU A 104 2.04 -13.08 -24.09
N ALA A 105 1.97 -11.82 -23.64
CA ALA A 105 3.03 -10.84 -23.90
C ALA A 105 4.37 -11.35 -23.33
N SER A 106 5.42 -11.32 -24.13
CA SER A 106 6.75 -11.85 -23.78
C SER A 106 7.46 -10.96 -22.75
N ASP A 107 8.12 -11.58 -21.78
CA ASP A 107 9.01 -10.90 -20.82
C ASP A 107 10.12 -10.11 -21.53
N ILE A 108 10.48 -8.96 -20.94
CA ILE A 108 11.53 -8.09 -21.50
C ILE A 108 12.88 -8.57 -21.00
N SER A 109 13.71 -9.08 -21.92
CA SER A 109 15.12 -9.40 -21.66
C SER A 109 15.93 -8.11 -21.52
N LEU A 110 16.73 -8.03 -20.46
CA LEU A 110 17.67 -6.95 -20.20
C LEU A 110 19.07 -7.34 -20.68
N PRO A 111 19.87 -6.37 -21.18
CA PRO A 111 21.26 -6.63 -21.54
C PRO A 111 22.12 -6.93 -20.30
N SER A 112 22.93 -7.99 -20.36
CA SER A 112 23.85 -8.39 -19.29
C SER A 112 24.89 -7.30 -18.97
N ALA A 113 25.11 -7.02 -17.69
CA ALA A 113 26.04 -5.98 -17.23
C ALA A 113 27.48 -6.52 -17.13
N ASN A 114 28.39 -6.03 -17.98
CA ASN A 114 29.84 -6.21 -17.83
C ASN A 114 30.55 -4.91 -17.44
N THR A 115 31.67 -5.09 -16.74
CA THR A 115 32.29 -4.20 -15.74
C THR A 115 33.31 -3.18 -16.27
N SER A 116 33.38 -2.04 -15.56
CA SER A 116 34.56 -1.18 -15.26
C SER A 116 35.18 -0.26 -16.30
N THR A 117 35.21 1.05 -16.00
CA THR A 117 36.50 1.76 -15.75
C THR A 117 36.27 3.08 -15.02
N ALA A 118 37.07 3.33 -13.97
CA ALA A 118 37.17 4.60 -13.26
C ALA A 118 38.14 5.56 -13.97
N PRO A 119 37.97 6.87 -13.80
CA PRO A 119 39.13 7.76 -13.76
C PRO A 119 39.22 8.60 -12.47
N ALA A 120 40.47 8.93 -12.16
CA ALA A 120 40.95 9.56 -10.94
C ALA A 120 40.69 11.08 -10.84
N VAL A 121 40.70 11.55 -9.60
CA VAL A 121 40.65 12.94 -9.15
C VAL A 121 41.99 13.65 -9.39
N PRO A 122 41.98 14.96 -9.67
CA PRO A 122 42.96 15.86 -9.07
C PRO A 122 42.29 16.96 -8.25
N ALA A 123 42.84 17.18 -7.06
CA ALA A 123 42.56 18.30 -6.19
C ALA A 123 43.38 19.53 -6.64
N SER A 124 42.78 20.71 -6.62
CA SER A 124 43.48 21.98 -6.46
C SER A 124 42.53 23.07 -6.01
N SER A 125 42.93 23.75 -4.95
CA SER A 125 42.32 24.92 -4.33
C SER A 125 42.59 26.20 -5.13
N ARG A 126 41.64 27.14 -5.08
CA ARG A 126 41.91 28.58 -4.82
C ARG A 126 40.59 29.34 -4.64
N SER A 127 40.59 30.12 -3.58
CA SER A 127 39.66 31.18 -3.21
C SER A 127 39.74 32.35 -4.18
N ASP A 128 38.62 32.97 -4.51
CA ASP A 128 38.53 34.43 -4.59
C ASP A 128 37.09 34.92 -4.32
N GLN A 129 37.02 35.97 -3.52
CA GLN A 129 35.81 36.70 -3.13
C GLN A 129 35.48 37.77 -4.17
N SER A 130 34.21 37.94 -4.53
CA SER A 130 33.59 39.28 -4.60
C SER A 130 32.06 39.25 -4.78
N SER A 131 31.42 39.90 -3.82
CA SER A 131 30.16 40.67 -3.80
C SER A 131 28.95 40.31 -4.68
N ALA A 132 27.92 39.83 -3.98
CA ALA A 132 26.60 40.46 -3.85
C ALA A 132 25.80 40.82 -5.12
N GLY A 133 24.97 39.86 -5.53
CA GLY A 133 23.62 40.12 -6.02
C GLY A 133 22.72 39.05 -5.41
N ALA A 134 21.86 39.42 -4.44
CA ALA A 134 20.92 38.50 -3.82
C ALA A 134 19.83 38.12 -4.84
N ALA A 135 20.16 37.20 -5.75
CA ALA A 135 19.17 36.37 -6.40
C ALA A 135 18.64 35.43 -5.32
N HIS A 136 17.36 35.53 -5.00
CA HIS A 136 16.65 34.54 -4.21
C HIS A 136 16.71 33.22 -4.99
N VAL A 137 17.77 32.44 -4.78
CA VAL A 137 17.84 31.05 -5.21
C VAL A 137 16.78 30.37 -4.36
N GLU A 138 15.63 30.09 -4.95
CA GLU A 138 14.58 29.30 -4.31
C GLU A 138 15.21 27.92 -4.05
N GLN A 139 15.71 27.75 -2.83
CA GLN A 139 16.49 26.59 -2.45
C GLN A 139 15.56 25.40 -2.53
N LYS A 140 15.82 24.50 -3.50
CA LYS A 140 15.02 23.29 -3.73
C LYS A 140 14.89 22.53 -2.39
N CYS A 141 13.69 22.58 -1.82
CA CYS A 141 13.38 21.99 -0.52
C CYS A 141 13.73 20.50 -0.51
N ASP A 142 14.71 20.12 0.31
CA ASP A 142 15.02 18.71 0.56
C ASP A 142 14.02 18.13 1.56
N MET A 143 13.05 17.39 1.04
CA MET A 143 12.02 16.76 1.85
C MET A 143 12.49 15.47 2.55
N SER A 144 13.68 14.95 2.22
CA SER A 144 14.17 13.66 2.73
C SER A 144 14.67 13.71 4.18
N MET A 145 15.05 14.90 4.64
CA MET A 145 15.58 15.17 5.97
C MET A 145 14.63 16.09 6.73
N GLY A 146 14.45 15.83 8.02
CA GLY A 146 13.50 16.52 8.86
C GLY A 146 13.19 15.76 10.13
N LYS A 147 12.05 16.11 10.75
CA LYS A 147 11.53 15.49 11.98
C LYS A 147 10.01 15.39 11.96
N TRP A 148 9.47 14.44 12.71
CA TRP A 148 8.03 14.37 12.96
C TRP A 148 7.64 15.37 14.05
N VAL A 149 6.65 16.20 13.78
CA VAL A 149 6.09 17.18 14.72
C VAL A 149 4.60 16.94 14.90
N ARG A 150 4.05 17.34 16.04
CA ARG A 150 2.62 17.19 16.31
C ARG A 150 1.78 18.01 15.33
N GLU A 151 0.67 17.42 14.87
CA GLU A 151 -0.34 18.05 14.03
C GLU A 151 -1.72 17.85 14.69
N PRO A 152 -2.18 18.82 15.50
CA PRO A 152 -3.45 18.71 16.21
C PRO A 152 -4.68 18.59 15.31
N ARG A 153 -4.60 19.03 14.05
CA ARG A 153 -5.71 18.90 13.09
C ARG A 153 -5.96 17.45 12.65
N GLY A 154 -5.05 16.52 12.95
CA GLY A 154 -5.17 15.12 12.57
C GLY A 154 -5.07 14.88 11.05
N PRO A 155 -5.50 13.71 10.57
CA PRO A 155 -5.38 13.31 9.16
C PRO A 155 -6.40 14.02 8.26
N VAL A 156 -6.20 13.96 6.94
CA VAL A 156 -7.11 14.57 5.94
C VAL A 156 -8.42 13.79 5.80
N TYR A 157 -8.38 12.48 6.07
CA TYR A 157 -9.53 11.58 6.03
C TYR A 157 -9.53 10.71 7.29
N THR A 158 -10.65 10.02 7.51
CA THR A 158 -10.81 9.04 8.60
C THR A 158 -11.26 7.70 8.04
N ASN A 159 -11.35 6.68 8.89
CA ASN A 159 -11.94 5.40 8.53
C ASN A 159 -13.42 5.48 8.13
N LEU A 160 -14.12 6.59 8.45
CA LEU A 160 -15.50 6.82 8.06
C LEU A 160 -15.62 7.59 6.73
N THR A 161 -14.61 8.39 6.36
CA THR A 161 -14.66 9.23 5.15
C THR A 161 -13.92 8.63 3.96
N CYS A 162 -13.28 7.46 4.12
CA CYS A 162 -12.73 6.69 3.01
C CYS A 162 -13.43 5.32 2.88
N PRO A 163 -14.48 5.19 2.05
CA PRO A 163 -15.20 3.93 1.87
C PRO A 163 -14.35 2.82 1.23
N THR A 164 -13.31 3.20 0.48
CA THR A 164 -12.38 2.26 -0.18
C THR A 164 -11.24 1.79 0.74
N LEU A 165 -11.24 2.20 2.01
CA LEU A 165 -10.20 1.85 2.96
C LEU A 165 -10.21 0.35 3.26
N PRO A 166 -9.14 -0.41 2.96
CA PRO A 166 -9.14 -1.85 3.18
C PRO A 166 -9.06 -2.17 4.68
N ASP A 167 -9.81 -3.18 5.10
CA ASP A 167 -9.89 -3.61 6.49
C ASP A 167 -8.51 -3.91 7.09
N PHE A 168 -7.62 -4.54 6.33
CA PHE A 168 -6.28 -4.89 6.81
C PHE A 168 -5.42 -3.68 7.22
N LYS A 169 -5.71 -2.47 6.70
CA LYS A 169 -5.00 -1.23 7.05
C LYS A 169 -5.85 -0.28 7.91
N ASN A 170 -7.10 -0.64 8.20
CA ASN A 170 -8.06 0.15 8.98
C ASN A 170 -7.86 -0.05 10.49
N CYS A 171 -6.74 0.42 11.02
CA CYS A 171 -6.36 0.18 12.42
C CYS A 171 -7.37 0.76 13.44
N GLN A 172 -8.02 1.87 13.09
CA GLN A 172 -9.06 2.50 13.93
C GLN A 172 -10.28 1.58 14.10
N LYS A 173 -10.71 0.90 13.04
CA LYS A 173 -11.80 -0.11 13.11
C LYS A 173 -11.47 -1.23 14.10
N TYR A 174 -10.18 -1.57 14.24
CA TYR A 174 -9.68 -2.61 15.14
C TYR A 174 -9.10 -2.07 16.45
N GLY A 175 -9.49 -0.85 16.85
CA GLY A 175 -9.27 -0.32 18.20
C GLY A 175 -7.84 0.18 18.49
N LYS A 176 -7.03 0.49 17.47
CA LYS A 176 -5.72 1.11 17.70
C LYS A 176 -5.88 2.52 18.25
N ASP A 177 -5.07 2.87 19.25
CA ASP A 177 -4.97 4.23 19.79
C ASP A 177 -4.66 5.26 18.66
N PRO A 178 -5.40 6.38 18.60
CA PRO A 178 -5.26 7.36 17.52
C PRO A 178 -4.00 8.24 17.62
N GLY A 179 -3.16 8.11 18.65
CA GLY A 179 -2.01 8.99 18.89
C GLY A 179 -1.01 9.08 17.73
N HIS A 180 -0.94 8.04 16.89
CA HIS A 180 -0.13 7.98 15.68
C HIS A 180 -0.64 8.87 14.52
N LEU A 181 -1.90 9.30 14.56
CA LEU A 181 -2.54 10.11 13.51
C LEU A 181 -2.19 11.60 13.59
N PHE A 182 -1.75 12.07 14.76
CA PHE A 182 -1.53 13.50 15.05
C PHE A 182 -0.07 13.91 14.86
N TRP A 183 0.53 13.47 13.75
CA TRP A 183 1.92 13.74 13.38
C TRP A 183 2.01 14.18 11.92
N ARG A 184 2.84 15.18 11.65
CA ARG A 184 3.25 15.57 10.29
C ARG A 184 4.77 15.60 10.18
N TRP A 185 5.29 15.32 9.00
CA TRP A 185 6.70 15.48 8.71
C TRP A 185 7.02 16.94 8.45
N GLN A 186 8.03 17.46 9.14
CA GLN A 186 8.58 18.80 8.94
C GLN A 186 9.98 18.65 8.34
N PRO A 187 10.16 18.90 7.03
CA PRO A 187 11.47 18.95 6.42
C PRO A 187 12.39 20.00 7.06
N ASP A 188 13.70 19.77 6.96
CA ASP A 188 14.70 20.76 7.38
C ASP A 188 14.76 21.90 6.37
N GLY A 189 14.53 23.14 6.83
CA GLY A 189 14.67 24.35 6.00
C GLY A 189 13.47 24.70 5.11
N CYS A 190 12.39 23.93 5.13
CA CYS A 190 11.15 24.23 4.40
C CYS A 190 9.93 23.59 5.08
N ASP A 191 8.74 23.99 4.63
CA ASP A 191 7.50 23.34 5.07
C ASP A 191 7.00 22.34 4.02
N LEU A 192 6.44 21.22 4.50
CA LEU A 192 5.66 20.32 3.67
C LEU A 192 4.18 20.67 3.88
N PRO A 193 3.52 21.32 2.90
CA PRO A 193 2.13 21.70 3.05
C PRO A 193 1.25 20.49 3.31
N ARG A 194 0.18 20.70 4.09
CA ARG A 194 -0.88 19.69 4.26
C ARG A 194 -1.40 19.28 2.88
N PHE A 195 -1.64 17.98 2.70
CA PHE A 195 -2.16 17.46 1.45
C PHE A 195 -3.51 18.10 1.13
N ALA A 196 -3.65 18.60 -0.10
CA ALA A 196 -4.85 19.23 -0.64
C ALA A 196 -5.39 18.34 -1.77
N PRO A 197 -6.50 17.62 -1.53
CA PRO A 197 -7.10 16.68 -2.49
C PRO A 197 -7.35 17.28 -3.88
N GLU A 198 -7.97 18.46 -3.92
CA GLU A 198 -8.32 19.18 -5.15
C GLU A 198 -7.06 19.55 -5.93
N ARG A 199 -6.04 20.07 -5.24
CA ARG A 199 -4.76 20.42 -5.86
C ARG A 199 -4.06 19.20 -6.48
N PHE A 200 -4.15 18.03 -5.85
CA PHE A 200 -3.59 16.81 -6.43
C PHE A 200 -4.33 16.44 -7.72
N LEU A 201 -5.66 16.40 -7.67
CA LEU A 201 -6.48 16.07 -8.84
C LEU A 201 -6.29 17.07 -9.98
N ASP A 202 -6.09 18.35 -9.67
CA ASP A 202 -5.78 19.40 -10.64
C ASP A 202 -4.41 19.23 -11.31
N VAL A 203 -3.39 18.80 -10.56
CA VAL A 203 -2.07 18.47 -11.10
C VAL A 203 -2.13 17.19 -11.94
N ALA A 204 -2.94 16.21 -11.53
CA ALA A 204 -3.08 14.92 -12.19
C ALA A 204 -4.19 14.88 -13.26
N ARG A 205 -4.79 16.02 -13.60
CA ARG A 205 -5.91 16.10 -14.54
C ARG A 205 -5.55 15.55 -15.91
N GLY A 206 -6.35 14.60 -16.41
CA GLY A 206 -6.11 13.94 -17.69
C GLY A 206 -4.91 13.00 -17.71
N LYS A 207 -4.39 12.60 -16.55
CA LYS A 207 -3.17 11.77 -16.41
C LYS A 207 -3.48 10.37 -15.91
N THR A 208 -2.57 9.45 -16.19
CA THR A 208 -2.54 8.10 -15.63
C THR A 208 -1.32 7.94 -14.72
N LEU A 209 -1.57 7.64 -13.44
CA LEU A 209 -0.56 7.35 -12.43
C LEU A 209 -0.64 5.88 -12.00
N ALA A 210 0.49 5.17 -12.03
CA ALA A 210 0.57 3.81 -11.49
C ALA A 210 1.56 3.69 -10.33
N PHE A 211 1.16 2.97 -9.28
CA PHE A 211 2.05 2.47 -8.25
C PHE A 211 2.46 1.04 -8.60
N ILE A 212 3.76 0.82 -8.81
CA ILE A 212 4.33 -0.44 -9.28
C ILE A 212 5.23 -1.00 -8.18
N GLY A 213 4.89 -2.18 -7.66
CA GLY A 213 5.67 -2.79 -6.59
C GLY A 213 4.89 -3.70 -5.66
N ASP A 214 5.45 -3.92 -4.47
CA ASP A 214 4.90 -4.84 -3.48
C ASP A 214 3.71 -4.26 -2.69
N SER A 215 3.36 -4.90 -1.56
CA SER A 215 2.26 -4.46 -0.70
C SER A 215 2.40 -3.06 -0.14
N LEU A 216 3.63 -2.54 -0.05
CA LEU A 216 3.87 -1.17 0.40
C LEU A 216 3.67 -0.16 -0.73
N ALA A 217 3.85 -0.56 -1.99
CA ALA A 217 3.40 0.24 -3.13
C ALA A 217 1.86 0.34 -3.12
N ARG A 218 1.18 -0.80 -2.89
CA ARG A 218 -0.28 -0.85 -2.72
C ARG A 218 -0.75 -0.01 -1.53
N ASN A 219 -0.03 -0.05 -0.41
CA ASN A 219 -0.33 0.76 0.78
C ASN A 219 -0.29 2.26 0.49
N GLN A 220 0.69 2.73 -0.30
CA GLN A 220 0.79 4.12 -0.73
C GLN A 220 -0.34 4.52 -1.67
N MET A 221 -0.65 3.65 -2.64
CA MET A 221 -1.73 3.88 -3.59
C MET A 221 -3.08 4.00 -2.87
N GLU A 222 -3.39 3.12 -1.92
CA GLU A 222 -4.65 3.17 -1.15
C GLU A 222 -4.74 4.41 -0.25
N SER A 223 -3.61 4.84 0.33
CA SER A 223 -3.55 6.14 1.01
C SER A 223 -3.90 7.28 0.06
N LEU A 224 -3.33 7.29 -1.17
CA LEU A 224 -3.62 8.32 -2.15
C LEU A 224 -5.10 8.28 -2.55
N LEU A 225 -5.63 7.09 -2.83
CA LEU A 225 -7.04 6.88 -3.17
C LEU A 225 -7.94 7.50 -2.08
N CYS A 226 -7.69 7.22 -0.80
CA CYS A 226 -8.44 7.84 0.29
C CYS A 226 -8.30 9.36 0.35
N LEU A 227 -7.08 9.88 0.17
CA LEU A 227 -6.78 11.31 0.18
C LEU A 227 -7.55 12.05 -0.92
N VAL A 228 -7.46 11.60 -2.16
CA VAL A 228 -8.14 12.27 -3.29
C VAL A 228 -9.65 12.02 -3.30
N SER A 229 -10.11 10.92 -2.69
CA SER A 229 -11.55 10.65 -2.52
C SER A 229 -12.28 11.67 -1.64
N GLN A 230 -11.54 12.53 -0.92
CA GLN A 230 -12.14 13.62 -0.17
C GLN A 230 -12.61 14.77 -1.07
N ALA A 231 -12.12 14.87 -2.31
CA ALA A 231 -12.55 15.85 -3.30
C ALA A 231 -13.46 15.26 -4.38
N GLU A 232 -13.22 14.02 -4.80
CA GLU A 232 -14.00 13.39 -5.87
C GLU A 232 -14.18 11.89 -5.62
N THR A 233 -15.39 11.38 -5.82
CA THR A 233 -15.66 9.94 -5.66
C THR A 233 -15.11 9.12 -6.83
N PRO A 234 -14.19 8.16 -6.60
CA PRO A 234 -13.65 7.32 -7.67
C PRO A 234 -14.63 6.24 -8.12
N THR A 235 -14.52 5.82 -9.37
CA THR A 235 -15.11 4.59 -9.89
C THR A 235 -14.05 3.48 -9.97
N ASP A 236 -14.36 2.29 -9.46
CA ASP A 236 -13.52 1.09 -9.63
C ASP A 236 -13.75 0.53 -11.04
N VAL A 237 -12.76 0.64 -11.92
CA VAL A 237 -12.91 0.31 -13.35
C VAL A 237 -12.30 -1.03 -13.72
N TYR A 238 -11.35 -1.53 -12.93
CA TYR A 238 -10.72 -2.82 -13.21
C TYR A 238 -10.11 -3.43 -11.95
N ARG A 239 -10.34 -4.73 -11.79
CA ARG A 239 -9.69 -5.61 -10.82
C ARG A 239 -9.43 -6.96 -11.48
N ASP A 240 -8.22 -7.47 -11.36
CA ASP A 240 -7.92 -8.85 -11.75
C ASP A 240 -8.37 -9.86 -10.67
N ALA A 241 -8.35 -11.15 -10.99
CA ALA A 241 -8.90 -12.20 -10.12
C ALA A 241 -8.27 -12.24 -8.71
N PHE A 242 -7.03 -11.77 -8.58
CA PHE A 242 -6.24 -11.82 -7.34
C PHE A 242 -6.02 -10.44 -6.71
N ASP A 243 -6.69 -9.40 -7.21
CA ASP A 243 -6.54 -8.02 -6.75
C ASP A 243 -5.10 -7.45 -6.83
N LYS A 244 -4.23 -8.09 -7.61
CA LYS A 244 -2.85 -7.67 -7.89
C LYS A 244 -2.81 -6.43 -8.78
N PHE A 245 -3.78 -6.30 -9.68
CA PHE A 245 -3.91 -5.14 -10.56
C PHE A 245 -5.26 -4.47 -10.33
N ARG A 246 -5.21 -3.18 -9.98
CA ARG A 246 -6.41 -2.36 -9.83
C ARG A 246 -6.30 -1.08 -10.60
N THR A 247 -7.44 -0.58 -11.06
CA THR A 247 -7.58 0.72 -11.69
C THR A 247 -8.82 1.42 -11.12
N TRP A 248 -8.62 2.64 -10.66
CA TRP A 248 -9.68 3.58 -10.31
C TRP A 248 -9.64 4.76 -11.26
N HIS A 249 -10.82 5.31 -11.54
CA HIS A 249 -10.97 6.47 -12.39
C HIS A 249 -11.75 7.56 -11.66
N PHE A 250 -11.31 8.80 -11.84
CA PHE A 250 -11.89 10.03 -11.32
C PHE A 250 -12.46 10.81 -12.53
N PRO A 251 -13.77 10.66 -12.84
CA PRO A 251 -14.39 11.19 -14.04
C PRO A 251 -14.28 12.71 -14.23
N GLU A 252 -14.42 13.51 -13.17
CA GLU A 252 -14.42 14.98 -13.26
C GLU A 252 -13.03 15.53 -13.58
N HIS A 253 -11.99 14.85 -13.11
CA HIS A 253 -10.59 15.19 -13.40
C HIS A 253 -9.99 14.39 -14.54
N ASN A 254 -10.74 13.41 -15.09
CA ASN A 254 -10.22 12.44 -16.05
C ASN A 254 -8.88 11.85 -15.59
N PHE A 255 -8.77 11.56 -14.29
CA PHE A 255 -7.55 11.04 -13.68
C PHE A 255 -7.68 9.54 -13.45
N THR A 256 -6.65 8.79 -13.81
CA THR A 256 -6.62 7.32 -13.64
C THR A 256 -5.53 6.94 -12.65
N LEU A 257 -5.92 6.22 -11.60
CA LEU A 257 -5.04 5.72 -10.56
C LEU A 257 -4.94 4.20 -10.64
N MET A 258 -3.72 3.68 -10.74
CA MET A 258 -3.46 2.25 -10.89
C MET A 258 -2.58 1.71 -9.78
N ALA A 259 -2.78 0.43 -9.46
CA ALA A 259 -1.82 -0.37 -8.72
C ALA A 259 -1.43 -1.58 -9.56
N MET A 260 -0.13 -1.85 -9.64
CA MET A 260 0.46 -2.95 -10.41
C MET A 260 1.39 -3.73 -9.48
N TRP A 261 0.88 -4.83 -8.92
CA TRP A 261 1.65 -5.62 -7.98
C TRP A 261 2.82 -6.34 -8.65
N THR A 262 4.00 -6.21 -8.06
CA THR A 262 5.17 -7.03 -8.35
C THR A 262 6.09 -7.08 -7.14
N GLU A 263 6.54 -8.27 -6.75
CA GLU A 263 7.37 -8.51 -5.57
C GLU A 263 8.78 -7.94 -5.75
N PHE A 264 9.32 -8.04 -6.97
CA PHE A 264 10.74 -7.79 -7.27
C PHE A 264 10.99 -6.91 -8.52
N TYR A 265 9.94 -6.51 -9.26
CA TYR A 265 9.97 -5.97 -10.65
C TYR A 265 10.49 -6.96 -11.70
N ALA A 266 11.51 -7.73 -11.35
CA ALA A 266 12.06 -8.83 -12.12
C ALA A 266 11.04 -9.96 -12.33
N HIS A 267 11.23 -10.74 -13.39
CA HIS A 267 10.56 -12.02 -13.55
C HIS A 267 11.03 -12.93 -12.41
N ALA A 268 10.07 -13.45 -11.65
CA ALA A 268 10.34 -14.32 -10.53
C ALA A 268 9.30 -15.43 -10.47
N VAL A 269 9.76 -16.64 -10.18
CA VAL A 269 8.90 -17.81 -10.02
C VAL A 269 9.10 -18.41 -8.62
N PRO A 270 8.02 -18.87 -7.96
CA PRO A 270 8.16 -19.56 -6.68
C PRO A 270 9.00 -20.82 -6.84
N VAL A 271 9.93 -21.04 -5.91
CA VAL A 271 10.67 -22.31 -5.83
C VAL A 271 9.72 -23.39 -5.34
N LEU A 272 9.66 -24.52 -6.05
CA LEU A 272 8.83 -25.65 -5.65
C LEU A 272 9.57 -26.57 -4.67
N GLY A 273 8.87 -27.01 -3.63
CA GLY A 273 9.33 -28.03 -2.70
C GLY A 273 9.33 -29.42 -3.33
N ALA A 274 9.84 -30.40 -2.59
CA ALA A 274 9.85 -31.80 -3.03
C ALA A 274 8.43 -32.39 -3.25
N ASP A 275 7.42 -31.77 -2.63
CA ASP A 275 6.00 -32.09 -2.78
C ASP A 275 5.34 -31.35 -3.96
N GLY A 276 6.12 -30.61 -4.75
CA GLY A 276 5.64 -29.82 -5.88
C GLY A 276 4.93 -28.52 -5.48
N LYS A 277 4.87 -28.17 -4.19
CA LYS A 277 4.18 -26.96 -3.73
C LYS A 277 5.11 -25.75 -3.70
N PRO A 278 4.59 -24.53 -3.94
CA PRO A 278 5.36 -23.31 -3.76
C PRO A 278 5.92 -23.17 -2.34
N THR A 279 7.21 -22.93 -2.25
CA THR A 279 7.88 -22.50 -1.01
C THR A 279 7.80 -20.98 -0.87
N PRO A 280 8.17 -20.41 0.30
CA PRO A 280 8.29 -18.96 0.45
C PRO A 280 9.45 -18.30 -0.33
N SER A 281 10.29 -19.09 -1.00
CA SER A 281 11.47 -18.64 -1.75
C SER A 281 11.16 -18.48 -3.23
N PHE A 282 11.89 -17.59 -3.91
CA PHE A 282 11.74 -17.34 -5.34
C PHE A 282 13.05 -17.51 -6.10
N ASP A 283 12.95 -18.02 -7.33
CA ASP A 283 13.99 -17.87 -8.35
C ASP A 283 13.77 -16.52 -9.05
N ILE A 284 14.64 -15.55 -8.79
CA ILE A 284 14.57 -14.16 -9.28
C ILE A 284 15.54 -13.99 -10.45
N HIS A 285 15.02 -13.66 -11.63
CA HIS A 285 15.82 -13.47 -12.84
C HIS A 285 16.25 -12.01 -12.99
N LEU A 286 17.53 -11.72 -12.70
CA LEU A 286 18.08 -10.36 -12.71
C LEU A 286 18.29 -9.78 -14.12
N ASP A 287 18.15 -10.62 -15.13
CA ASP A 287 18.26 -10.35 -16.57
C ASP A 287 16.90 -10.21 -17.27
N ARG A 288 15.78 -10.38 -16.54
CA ARG A 288 14.42 -10.35 -17.13
C ARG A 288 13.45 -9.60 -16.24
N LEU A 289 12.69 -8.68 -16.81
CA LEU A 289 11.59 -8.03 -16.10
C LEU A 289 10.27 -8.76 -16.31
N ASN A 290 9.41 -8.66 -15.30
CA ASN A 290 8.07 -9.21 -15.36
C ASN A 290 7.21 -8.42 -16.36
N ALA A 291 6.72 -9.10 -17.41
CA ALA A 291 5.90 -8.51 -18.47
C ALA A 291 4.62 -7.81 -17.95
N ASN A 292 4.06 -8.25 -16.83
CA ASN A 292 2.73 -7.80 -16.37
C ASN A 292 2.67 -6.31 -16.08
N TRP A 293 3.77 -5.72 -15.60
CA TRP A 293 3.84 -4.28 -15.35
C TRP A 293 4.50 -3.52 -16.51
N THR A 294 5.54 -4.10 -17.14
CA THR A 294 6.27 -3.41 -18.21
C THR A 294 5.41 -3.19 -19.46
N ALA A 295 4.53 -4.14 -19.79
CA ALA A 295 3.59 -4.02 -20.92
C ALA A 295 2.59 -2.87 -20.75
N ARG A 296 2.42 -2.34 -19.54
CA ARG A 296 1.49 -1.23 -19.24
C ARG A 296 2.15 0.14 -19.21
N LEU A 297 3.49 0.21 -19.28
CA LEU A 297 4.25 1.46 -19.30
C LEU A 297 3.81 2.44 -20.39
N PRO A 298 3.46 2.01 -21.63
CA PRO A 298 3.00 2.92 -22.68
C PRO A 298 1.81 3.80 -22.30
N GLY A 299 0.96 3.36 -21.36
CA GLY A 299 -0.22 4.09 -20.94
C GLY A 299 0.02 5.16 -19.86
N LEU A 300 1.22 5.22 -19.27
CA LEU A 300 1.47 5.99 -18.05
C LEU A 300 1.99 7.40 -18.34
N ASP A 301 1.50 8.37 -17.57
CA ASP A 301 2.11 9.70 -17.46
C ASP A 301 3.05 9.76 -16.24
N TYR A 302 2.66 9.07 -15.17
CA TYR A 302 3.41 8.99 -13.93
C TYR A 302 3.54 7.53 -13.46
N ALA A 303 4.72 7.17 -12.98
CA ALA A 303 4.96 5.89 -12.34
C ALA A 303 5.63 6.10 -10.97
N VAL A 304 5.18 5.40 -9.94
CA VAL A 304 5.84 5.33 -8.63
C VAL A 304 6.25 3.89 -8.41
N ILE A 305 7.55 3.62 -8.55
CA ILE A 305 8.15 2.30 -8.37
C ILE A 305 8.66 2.19 -6.93
N SER A 306 8.35 1.09 -6.22
CA SER A 306 8.82 0.88 -4.84
C SER A 306 8.82 -0.59 -4.41
N GLY A 307 9.79 -0.97 -3.57
CA GLY A 307 9.98 -2.37 -3.18
C GLY A 307 11.31 -2.61 -2.48
N GLY A 308 11.50 -3.83 -1.97
CA GLY A 308 12.74 -4.25 -1.31
C GLY A 308 12.53 -5.24 -0.16
N ASN A 309 11.34 -5.27 0.46
CA ASN A 309 11.08 -6.10 1.63
C ASN A 309 11.03 -7.61 1.31
N TRP A 310 10.60 -7.99 0.10
CA TRP A 310 10.58 -9.39 -0.32
C TRP A 310 11.97 -10.05 -0.39
N PHE A 311 13.04 -9.26 -0.51
CA PHE A 311 14.41 -9.76 -0.55
C PHE A 311 14.93 -10.22 0.83
N PHE A 312 14.23 -9.93 1.92
CA PHE A 312 14.60 -10.42 3.26
C PHE A 312 14.27 -11.90 3.47
N ARG A 313 13.58 -12.54 2.53
CA ARG A 313 13.39 -13.99 2.46
C ARG A 313 14.63 -14.66 1.86
N VAL A 314 14.71 -15.98 2.03
CA VAL A 314 15.63 -16.78 1.22
C VAL A 314 15.16 -16.70 -0.23
N ASN A 315 16.03 -16.28 -1.14
CA ASN A 315 15.74 -16.23 -2.58
C ASN A 315 16.98 -16.63 -3.37
N TYR A 316 16.78 -17.09 -4.60
CA TYR A 316 17.84 -17.49 -5.50
C TYR A 316 17.92 -16.53 -6.68
N LEU A 317 19.14 -16.16 -7.06
CA LEU A 317 19.39 -15.17 -8.08
C LEU A 317 19.85 -15.86 -9.36
N TRP A 318 19.15 -15.57 -10.45
CA TRP A 318 19.38 -16.11 -11.78
C TRP A 318 19.78 -15.01 -12.75
N GLU A 319 20.66 -15.35 -13.67
CA GLU A 319 21.11 -14.50 -14.78
C GLU A 319 21.56 -15.41 -15.93
N ASP A 320 21.11 -15.11 -17.16
CA ASP A 320 21.45 -15.85 -18.37
C ASP A 320 21.18 -17.37 -18.23
N GLY A 321 20.03 -17.70 -17.62
CA GLY A 321 19.60 -19.09 -17.41
C GLY A 321 20.42 -19.87 -16.36
N ARG A 322 21.26 -19.20 -15.56
CA ARG A 322 22.09 -19.83 -14.53
C ARG A 322 21.81 -19.24 -13.16
N ARG A 323 21.76 -20.08 -12.13
CA ARG A 323 21.75 -19.63 -10.73
C ARG A 323 23.15 -19.12 -10.37
N ILE A 324 23.27 -17.82 -10.14
CA ILE A 324 24.55 -17.14 -9.85
C ILE A 324 24.80 -16.97 -8.35
N GLY A 325 23.77 -17.13 -7.52
CA GLY A 325 23.88 -16.99 -6.07
C GLY A 325 22.52 -17.00 -5.40
N CYS A 326 22.49 -16.52 -4.16
CA CYS A 326 21.28 -16.39 -3.37
C CYS A 326 21.29 -15.11 -2.54
N VAL A 327 20.19 -14.88 -1.84
CA VAL A 327 20.06 -13.92 -0.74
C VAL A 327 19.59 -14.68 0.49
N ASN A 328 20.24 -14.44 1.63
CA ASN A 328 19.92 -15.03 2.93
C ASN A 328 19.95 -16.56 2.98
N CYS A 329 20.58 -17.24 2.01
CA CYS A 329 20.70 -18.69 2.04
C CYS A 329 21.93 -19.13 2.84
N ARG A 330 21.86 -20.33 3.44
CA ARG A 330 22.99 -20.96 4.16
C ARG A 330 23.40 -22.28 3.51
N GLU A 331 23.26 -22.35 2.19
CA GLU A 331 23.49 -23.57 1.42
C GLU A 331 24.97 -23.74 1.06
N PRO A 332 25.58 -24.90 1.36
CA PRO A 332 26.96 -25.17 0.96
C PRO A 332 27.14 -25.08 -0.56
N GLY A 333 28.17 -24.37 -1.01
CA GLY A 333 28.51 -24.25 -2.43
C GLY A 333 27.71 -23.18 -3.20
N LEU A 334 26.81 -22.44 -2.55
CA LEU A 334 26.10 -21.31 -3.15
C LEU A 334 26.48 -20.00 -2.43
N THR A 335 26.94 -19.02 -3.18
CA THR A 335 27.34 -17.72 -2.64
C THR A 335 26.10 -16.89 -2.28
N ASP A 336 26.01 -16.46 -1.02
CA ASP A 336 25.09 -15.39 -0.61
C ASP A 336 25.64 -14.04 -1.09
N LEU A 337 24.95 -13.46 -2.08
CA LEU A 337 25.30 -12.18 -2.68
C LEU A 337 24.73 -11.00 -1.87
N GLY A 338 23.80 -11.26 -0.95
CA GLY A 338 23.21 -10.29 -0.05
C GLY A 338 22.08 -9.45 -0.65
N ILE A 339 21.22 -8.95 0.25
CA ILE A 339 20.01 -8.18 -0.08
C ILE A 339 20.34 -6.92 -0.87
N VAL A 340 21.35 -6.17 -0.44
CA VAL A 340 21.72 -4.88 -1.06
C VAL A 340 22.15 -5.06 -2.52
N TYR A 341 22.87 -6.16 -2.81
CA TYR A 341 23.24 -6.51 -4.19
C TYR A 341 21.99 -6.77 -5.04
N ALA A 342 21.11 -7.66 -4.57
CA ALA A 342 19.91 -8.05 -5.30
C ALA A 342 18.98 -6.86 -5.57
N VAL A 343 18.71 -6.03 -4.55
CA VAL A 343 17.88 -4.82 -4.68
C VAL A 343 18.49 -3.85 -5.68
N ARG A 344 19.81 -3.57 -5.61
CA ARG A 344 20.48 -2.70 -6.57
C ARG A 344 20.31 -3.21 -8.01
N ARG A 345 20.48 -4.51 -8.22
CA ARG A 345 20.36 -5.16 -9.54
C ARG A 345 18.95 -4.99 -10.12
N VAL A 346 17.90 -5.31 -9.36
CA VAL A 346 16.52 -5.20 -9.88
C VAL A 346 16.04 -3.76 -10.04
N VAL A 347 16.48 -2.84 -9.18
CA VAL A 347 16.14 -1.41 -9.29
C VAL A 347 16.79 -0.83 -10.54
N ARG A 348 18.07 -1.14 -10.78
CA ARG A 348 18.77 -0.75 -12.00
C ARG A 348 18.03 -1.21 -13.25
N ALA A 349 17.73 -2.51 -13.29
CA ALA A 349 16.98 -3.17 -14.34
C ALA A 349 15.63 -2.48 -14.64
N ALA A 350 14.84 -2.21 -13.60
CA ALA A 350 13.54 -1.55 -13.74
C ALA A 350 13.66 -0.12 -14.30
N LEU A 351 14.62 0.68 -13.79
CA LEU A 351 14.84 2.05 -14.25
C LEU A 351 15.35 2.09 -15.71
N GLU A 352 16.24 1.17 -16.08
CA GLU A 352 16.74 1.05 -17.46
C GLU A 352 15.65 0.66 -18.45
N ALA A 353 14.73 -0.22 -18.05
CA ALA A 353 13.60 -0.58 -18.91
C ALA A 353 12.63 0.58 -19.14
N VAL A 354 12.34 1.37 -18.09
CA VAL A 354 11.55 2.60 -18.25
C VAL A 354 12.28 3.59 -19.16
N ALA A 355 13.59 3.76 -18.97
CA ALA A 355 14.39 4.67 -19.79
C ALA A 355 14.46 4.26 -21.27
N GLY A 356 14.52 2.95 -21.53
CA GLY A 356 14.57 2.38 -22.87
C GLY A 356 13.21 2.15 -23.52
N CYS A 357 12.11 2.50 -22.84
CA CYS A 357 10.75 2.29 -23.35
C CYS A 357 10.45 3.22 -24.52
N ARG A 358 10.41 2.66 -25.73
CA ARG A 358 10.20 3.42 -26.98
C ARG A 358 8.75 3.81 -27.22
N ASP A 359 7.82 2.99 -26.74
CA ASP A 359 6.37 3.22 -26.90
C ASP A 359 5.76 3.99 -25.71
N CYS A 360 6.60 4.42 -24.76
CA CYS A 360 6.16 5.23 -23.63
C CYS A 360 5.83 6.66 -24.06
N LYS A 361 4.89 7.28 -23.34
CA LYS A 361 4.56 8.69 -23.53
C LYS A 361 5.80 9.56 -23.35
N ASP A 362 5.97 10.54 -24.22
CA ASP A 362 6.94 11.61 -24.03
C ASP A 362 6.65 12.33 -22.70
N GLY A 363 7.68 12.51 -21.88
CA GLY A 363 7.57 13.17 -20.59
C GLY A 363 7.07 12.28 -19.45
N LEU A 364 7.05 10.94 -19.61
CA LEU A 364 6.81 10.02 -18.49
C LEU A 364 7.74 10.36 -17.31
N VAL A 365 7.14 10.63 -16.14
CA VAL A 365 7.88 10.89 -14.89
C VAL A 365 7.80 9.67 -13.99
N THR A 366 8.96 9.08 -13.71
CA THR A 366 9.08 7.90 -12.86
C THR A 366 9.74 8.24 -11.55
N PHE A 367 9.01 8.06 -10.46
CA PHE A 367 9.50 8.19 -9.10
C PHE A 367 9.96 6.83 -8.59
N LEU A 368 11.15 6.76 -8.00
CA LEU A 368 11.52 5.67 -7.10
C LEU A 368 11.26 6.12 -5.66
N ARG A 369 10.35 5.44 -4.96
CA ARG A 369 10.22 5.61 -3.51
C ARG A 369 11.28 4.76 -2.82
N THR A 370 12.05 5.38 -1.93
CA THR A 370 13.07 4.66 -1.17
C THR A 370 12.47 3.65 -0.18
N TYR A 371 13.33 2.75 0.29
CA TYR A 371 13.00 1.66 1.20
C TYR A 371 12.32 2.17 2.47
N THR A 372 11.36 1.39 2.98
CA THR A 372 10.71 1.63 4.27
C THR A 372 10.91 0.41 5.16
N PRO A 373 11.45 0.58 6.36
CA PRO A 373 11.72 -0.54 7.26
C PRO A 373 10.43 -1.04 7.92
N ASP A 374 10.43 -2.32 8.29
CA ASP A 374 9.59 -2.82 9.37
C ASP A 374 10.12 -2.36 10.74
N HIS A 375 9.30 -2.49 11.78
CA HIS A 375 9.70 -2.23 13.17
C HIS A 375 9.41 -3.42 14.08
N PHE A 376 9.77 -4.62 13.65
CA PHE A 376 9.67 -5.79 14.53
C PHE A 376 10.64 -5.68 15.72
N GLU A 377 10.11 -5.87 16.92
CA GLU A 377 10.86 -6.06 18.16
C GLU A 377 10.71 -7.48 18.66
N HIS A 378 11.76 -8.00 19.31
CA HIS A 378 11.77 -9.33 19.95
C HIS A 378 11.42 -10.52 19.05
N GLY A 379 11.63 -10.38 17.74
CA GLY A 379 11.38 -11.44 16.76
C GLY A 379 11.21 -10.87 15.37
N SER A 380 10.65 -11.68 14.48
CA SER A 380 10.21 -11.29 13.15
C SER A 380 8.74 -11.68 12.98
N TRP A 381 8.16 -11.38 11.82
CA TRP A 381 6.83 -11.85 11.44
C TRP A 381 6.61 -13.34 11.77
N PHE A 382 7.57 -14.20 11.44
CA PHE A 382 7.44 -15.66 11.58
C PHE A 382 7.83 -16.19 12.96
N SER A 383 8.48 -15.39 13.80
CA SER A 383 8.88 -15.81 15.16
C SER A 383 8.11 -15.10 16.27
N GLY A 384 7.02 -14.42 15.93
CA GLY A 384 6.14 -13.75 16.91
C GLY A 384 6.64 -12.39 17.38
N GLY A 385 7.46 -11.70 16.58
CA GLY A 385 7.85 -10.32 16.83
C GLY A 385 6.65 -9.38 16.85
N TYR A 386 6.80 -8.24 17.51
CA TYR A 386 5.72 -7.26 17.70
C TYR A 386 6.20 -5.81 17.60
N CYS A 387 5.26 -4.87 17.50
CA CYS A 387 5.50 -3.43 17.35
C CYS A 387 4.40 -2.65 18.07
N ASN A 388 4.46 -2.60 19.40
CA ASN A 388 3.45 -1.96 20.24
C ASN A 388 3.85 -0.55 20.69
N ARG A 389 4.85 0.07 20.03
CA ARG A 389 5.24 1.46 20.26
C ARG A 389 4.03 2.37 20.00
N THR A 390 3.86 3.40 20.84
CA THR A 390 2.72 4.35 20.77
C THR A 390 3.14 5.77 20.44
N ARG A 391 4.44 5.99 20.23
CA ARG A 391 5.04 7.26 19.80
C ARG A 391 6.10 7.00 18.73
N PRO A 392 6.39 7.99 17.87
CA PRO A 392 7.58 7.95 17.03
C PRO A 392 8.84 7.70 17.87
N LEU A 393 9.81 7.05 17.23
CA LEU A 393 11.16 6.93 17.75
C LEU A 393 11.86 8.28 17.68
N GLU A 394 12.74 8.53 18.64
CA GLU A 394 13.71 9.62 18.57
C GLU A 394 14.87 9.24 17.64
N GLU A 395 15.60 10.23 17.12
CA GLU A 395 16.75 9.96 16.23
C GLU A 395 17.86 9.14 16.91
N SER A 396 17.98 9.18 18.24
CA SER A 396 18.93 8.35 18.98
C SER A 396 18.49 6.89 19.09
N GLU A 397 17.21 6.58 18.84
CA GLU A 397 16.65 5.22 18.91
C GLU A 397 16.77 4.47 17.58
N ILE A 398 17.09 5.14 16.47
CA ILE A 398 17.29 4.49 15.18
C ILE A 398 18.73 3.99 15.03
N SER A 399 18.88 2.76 14.51
CA SER A 399 20.21 2.18 14.27
C SER A 399 20.86 2.77 13.02
N LEU A 400 22.02 3.41 13.18
CA LEU A 400 22.85 3.86 12.06
C LEU A 400 23.40 2.70 11.23
N ALA A 401 23.50 1.50 11.82
CA ALA A 401 23.91 0.28 11.13
C ALA A 401 22.75 -0.46 10.44
N SER A 402 21.54 0.12 10.45
CA SER A 402 20.38 -0.48 9.77
C SER A 402 20.64 -0.64 8.27
N ILE A 403 20.37 -1.83 7.74
CA ILE A 403 20.41 -2.11 6.30
C ILE A 403 19.48 -1.18 5.50
N GLY A 404 18.46 -0.60 6.14
CA GLY A 404 17.60 0.40 5.51
C GLY A 404 18.36 1.60 4.96
N TRP A 405 19.44 2.03 5.63
CA TRP A 405 20.31 3.10 5.13
C TRP A 405 21.06 2.71 3.87
N GLU A 406 21.57 1.47 3.83
CA GLU A 406 22.27 0.94 2.65
C GLU A 406 21.31 0.75 1.47
N LEU A 407 20.09 0.25 1.70
CA LEU A 407 19.06 0.12 0.67
C LEU A 407 18.66 1.48 0.10
N ARG A 408 18.39 2.47 0.97
CA ARG A 408 18.16 3.86 0.56
C ARG A 408 19.31 4.39 -0.29
N ARG A 409 20.56 4.18 0.15
CA ARG A 409 21.76 4.64 -0.55
C ARG A 409 21.86 4.05 -1.95
N VAL A 410 21.71 2.74 -2.11
CA VAL A 410 21.81 2.10 -3.43
C VAL A 410 20.66 2.49 -4.35
N GLN A 411 19.44 2.61 -3.83
CA GLN A 411 18.28 3.09 -4.59
C GLN A 411 18.50 4.52 -5.10
N SER A 412 18.98 5.41 -4.23
CA SER A 412 19.29 6.80 -4.59
C SER A 412 20.39 6.89 -5.65
N GLN A 413 21.44 6.06 -5.52
CA GLN A 413 22.52 5.99 -6.50
C GLN A 413 22.03 5.54 -7.88
N GLU A 414 21.14 4.55 -7.97
CA GLU A 414 20.60 4.10 -9.25
C GLU A 414 19.69 5.15 -9.92
N VAL A 415 18.97 5.95 -9.14
CA VAL A 415 18.21 7.10 -9.68
C VAL A 415 19.16 8.18 -10.22
N THR A 416 20.22 8.53 -9.49
CA THR A 416 21.24 9.47 -9.99
C THR A 416 21.89 8.94 -11.26
N ARG A 417 22.30 7.67 -11.27
CA ARG A 417 22.92 7.03 -12.44
C ARG A 417 22.01 7.08 -13.65
N VAL A 418 20.74 6.67 -13.52
CA VAL A 418 19.83 6.63 -14.68
C VAL A 418 19.66 8.05 -15.25
N ARG A 419 19.46 9.08 -14.41
CA ARG A 419 19.37 10.48 -14.83
C ARG A 419 20.58 10.98 -15.63
N GLU A 420 21.77 10.55 -15.27
CA GLU A 420 23.01 10.92 -15.96
C GLU A 420 23.19 10.18 -17.29
N THR A 421 22.60 8.98 -17.41
CA THR A 421 22.75 8.11 -18.59
C THR A 421 21.61 8.20 -19.60
N THR A 422 20.48 8.83 -19.24
CA THR A 422 19.28 8.86 -20.09
C THR A 422 19.02 10.24 -20.71
N GLY A 423 18.41 10.22 -21.90
CA GLY A 423 18.00 11.44 -22.60
C GLY A 423 16.84 12.17 -21.91
N LYS A 424 16.45 13.33 -22.47
CA LYS A 424 15.44 14.23 -21.88
C LYS A 424 13.99 13.77 -22.04
N THR A 425 13.73 12.61 -22.66
CA THR A 425 12.37 12.14 -22.99
C THR A 425 11.62 11.57 -21.79
N THR A 426 12.33 11.02 -20.81
CA THR A 426 11.78 10.52 -19.55
C THR A 426 12.46 11.21 -18.38
N SER A 427 11.71 11.45 -17.31
CA SER A 427 12.25 12.05 -16.08
C SER A 427 12.23 11.02 -14.97
N PHE A 428 13.30 11.00 -14.19
CA PHE A 428 13.42 10.14 -13.02
C PHE A 428 13.47 10.99 -11.77
N GLU A 429 12.71 10.61 -10.76
CA GLU A 429 12.56 11.33 -9.50
C GLU A 429 12.78 10.42 -8.31
N LEU A 430 13.27 10.98 -7.21
CA LEU A 430 13.45 10.26 -5.95
C LEU A 430 12.42 10.76 -4.95
N LEU A 431 11.61 9.84 -4.43
CA LEU A 431 10.70 10.08 -3.32
C LEU A 431 11.30 9.45 -2.07
N ASP A 432 12.20 10.19 -1.42
CA ASP A 432 12.98 9.66 -0.32
C ASP A 432 12.27 9.79 1.02
N VAL A 433 11.81 8.65 1.54
CA VAL A 433 10.98 8.57 2.76
C VAL A 433 11.66 7.78 3.89
N THR A 434 12.79 7.13 3.63
CA THR A 434 13.39 6.14 4.55
C THR A 434 13.64 6.70 5.94
N LYS A 435 14.29 7.87 6.07
CA LYS A 435 14.58 8.48 7.39
C LYS A 435 13.29 8.72 8.17
N ALA A 436 12.33 9.36 7.52
CA ALA A 436 11.05 9.65 8.16
C ALA A 436 10.35 8.37 8.61
N MET A 437 10.42 7.31 7.81
CA MET A 437 9.77 6.03 8.12
C MET A 437 10.48 5.24 9.21
N MET A 438 11.81 5.31 9.32
CA MET A 438 12.55 4.74 10.46
C MET A 438 12.11 5.28 11.82
N LEU A 439 11.50 6.47 11.85
CA LEU A 439 11.04 7.09 13.10
C LEU A 439 9.61 6.69 13.46
N ARG A 440 8.86 6.01 12.58
CA ARG A 440 7.40 5.83 12.71
C ARG A 440 6.97 4.47 13.23
N ALA A 441 7.73 3.86 14.14
CA ALA A 441 7.37 2.58 14.75
C ALA A 441 5.95 2.54 15.36
N ASP A 442 5.36 3.69 15.71
CA ASP A 442 3.97 3.83 16.18
C ASP A 442 2.88 3.61 15.12
N GLY A 443 3.21 3.79 13.85
CA GLY A 443 2.27 3.85 12.74
C GLY A 443 1.88 2.50 12.12
N HIS A 444 2.43 1.39 12.62
CA HIS A 444 2.09 0.04 12.15
C HIS A 444 0.77 -0.47 12.73
N PRO A 445 0.03 -1.37 12.04
CA PRO A 445 -1.15 -2.02 12.60
C PRO A 445 -0.87 -2.78 13.89
N GLY A 446 0.29 -3.42 14.01
CA GLY A 446 0.58 -4.31 15.13
C GLY A 446 -0.48 -5.41 15.20
N GLY A 447 -1.20 -5.51 16.31
CA GLY A 447 -2.31 -6.45 16.46
C GLY A 447 -3.70 -5.94 16.03
N HIS A 448 -3.79 -4.75 15.44
CA HIS A 448 -5.04 -4.03 15.14
C HIS A 448 -5.45 -4.13 13.67
N TYR A 449 -5.80 -5.33 13.21
CA TYR A 449 -6.27 -5.60 11.87
C TYR A 449 -7.20 -6.82 11.87
N ASP A 450 -7.80 -7.14 10.71
CA ASP A 450 -8.66 -8.32 10.57
C ASP A 450 -7.88 -9.62 10.77
N LYS A 451 -8.08 -10.29 11.91
CA LYS A 451 -7.37 -11.52 12.28
C LYS A 451 -7.94 -12.79 11.66
N ARG A 452 -8.99 -12.70 10.83
CA ARG A 452 -9.56 -13.88 10.16
C ARG A 452 -8.53 -14.58 9.26
N TRP A 453 -7.62 -13.82 8.65
CA TRP A 453 -6.66 -14.32 7.65
C TRP A 453 -5.27 -14.59 8.20
N VAL A 454 -4.90 -14.00 9.35
CA VAL A 454 -3.61 -14.23 10.00
C VAL A 454 -3.81 -14.37 11.51
N ARG A 455 -3.73 -15.60 12.01
CA ARG A 455 -3.85 -15.88 13.44
C ARG A 455 -2.54 -15.52 14.16
N ASN A 456 -2.64 -14.68 15.20
CA ASN A 456 -1.58 -14.40 16.19
C ASN A 456 -0.27 -13.75 15.69
N ALA A 457 -0.24 -13.12 14.52
CA ALA A 457 0.91 -12.31 14.08
C ALA A 457 0.69 -10.81 14.36
N SER A 458 1.75 -10.05 14.62
CA SER A 458 1.70 -8.59 14.56
C SER A 458 2.16 -8.13 13.19
N ASP A 459 1.40 -7.25 12.54
CA ASP A 459 1.87 -6.59 11.34
C ASP A 459 2.70 -5.36 11.69
N CYS A 460 4.01 -5.51 11.53
CA CYS A 460 4.99 -4.46 11.77
C CYS A 460 5.69 -4.01 10.49
N LEU A 461 5.12 -4.38 9.33
CA LEU A 461 5.65 -4.06 8.01
C LEU A 461 4.78 -3.02 7.32
N HIS A 462 3.47 -3.26 7.26
CA HIS A 462 2.51 -2.34 6.65
C HIS A 462 2.14 -1.20 7.58
N TRP A 463 1.43 -0.21 7.06
CA TRP A 463 1.11 1.00 7.78
C TRP A 463 -0.40 1.18 7.91
N CYS A 464 -0.82 1.68 9.07
CA CYS A 464 -2.19 2.12 9.27
C CYS A 464 -2.57 3.22 8.28
N LEU A 465 -3.84 3.20 7.86
CA LEU A 465 -4.47 4.24 7.05
C LEU A 465 -5.73 4.75 7.77
N PRO A 466 -5.91 6.07 7.97
CA PRO A 466 -4.89 7.11 7.78
C PRO A 466 -3.63 6.88 8.64
N GLY A 467 -2.51 7.50 8.28
CA GLY A 467 -1.25 7.27 8.98
C GLY A 467 0.00 7.82 8.28
N PRO A 468 1.20 7.32 8.64
CA PRO A 468 2.47 7.87 8.16
C PRO A 468 2.62 7.90 6.63
N VAL A 469 1.98 6.96 5.94
CA VAL A 469 2.04 6.82 4.47
C VAL A 469 1.43 8.03 3.76
N ASP A 470 0.51 8.75 4.39
CA ASP A 470 -0.11 9.95 3.81
C ASP A 470 0.95 11.04 3.50
N MET A 471 2.05 11.07 4.26
CA MET A 471 3.18 11.95 4.01
C MET A 471 3.86 11.68 2.66
N TRP A 472 3.93 10.41 2.22
CA TRP A 472 4.57 10.05 0.95
C TRP A 472 3.83 10.69 -0.22
N ASN A 473 2.51 10.71 -0.14
CA ASN A 473 1.63 11.33 -1.13
C ASN A 473 1.67 12.87 -1.04
N GLY A 474 1.90 13.43 0.15
CA GLY A 474 2.23 14.86 0.32
C GLY A 474 3.51 15.25 -0.42
N MET A 475 4.59 14.48 -0.25
CA MET A 475 5.84 14.70 -0.99
C MET A 475 5.66 14.51 -2.49
N LEU A 476 4.92 13.48 -2.92
CA LEU A 476 4.60 13.24 -4.33
C LEU A 476 3.87 14.44 -4.95
N LEU A 477 2.86 14.99 -4.27
CA LEU A 477 2.14 16.18 -4.71
C LEU A 477 3.08 17.36 -4.92
N GLN A 478 3.97 17.65 -3.97
CA GLN A 478 4.91 18.77 -4.11
C GLN A 478 5.83 18.59 -5.32
N ARG A 479 6.30 17.36 -5.58
CA ARG A 479 7.16 17.09 -6.74
C ARG A 479 6.38 17.19 -8.05
N LEU A 480 5.19 16.61 -8.13
CA LEU A 480 4.36 16.69 -9.34
C LEU A 480 3.99 18.13 -9.66
N ALA A 481 3.59 18.93 -8.66
CA ALA A 481 3.27 20.35 -8.85
C ALA A 481 4.47 21.18 -9.32
N HIS A 482 5.69 20.81 -8.94
CA HIS A 482 6.90 21.48 -9.40
C HIS A 482 7.29 21.08 -10.83
N ILE A 483 7.08 19.82 -11.22
CA ILE A 483 7.44 19.29 -12.55
C ILE A 483 6.39 19.64 -13.61
N SER A 484 5.12 19.68 -13.20
CA SER A 484 3.98 20.01 -14.04
C SER A 484 3.29 21.27 -13.49
N PRO A 485 3.96 22.44 -13.52
CA PRO A 485 3.31 23.68 -13.10
C PRO A 485 2.13 23.94 -14.03
N GLN A 486 0.94 24.17 -13.45
CA GLN A 486 -0.22 24.56 -14.24
C GLN A 486 0.10 25.87 -14.97
N PRO A 487 -0.37 26.05 -16.22
CA PRO A 487 -0.42 27.38 -16.81
C PRO A 487 -1.20 28.28 -15.85
N LEU A 488 -0.61 29.39 -15.43
CA LEU A 488 -1.35 30.42 -14.70
C LEU A 488 -2.51 30.84 -15.62
N LEU A 489 -3.74 30.51 -15.20
CA LEU A 489 -4.97 30.95 -15.86
C LEU A 489 -5.19 32.44 -15.64
#